data_AF-A0A8N1S903-F1
#
_entry.id   AF-A0A8N1S903-F1
#
_cell.length_a   1.000
_cell.length_b   1.000
_cell.length_c   1.000
_cell.angle_alpha   90.00
_cell.angle_beta   90.00
_cell.angle_gamma   90.00
#
_symmetry.space_group_name_H-M   'P 1'
#
loop_
_entity.id
_entity.type
_entity.pdbx_description
1 polymer ?
#
loop_
_entity_poly.entity_id
_entity_poly.type
_entity_poly.pdbx_seq_one_letter_code
_entity_poly.pdbx_strand_id
1 'polypeptide(L)'
;MGTINNLGKFDADFFGFSVEQAHACDPMLRMLLEHSYEAVIDAGINPKQLRGKNTAVIVGLAYNEAYVKFLYEDYQIGGINIIGCSRATIANMISYFLNLKGPSYTMDSACSSAIHAIALGYHCIMSVPDAWTFEEAATVPCVYSTVYYALYILGKMKKGDKILIHSGTGGIGQAAIHLALHEGCEIFTTVGTHEKRDFIKELFPTILDEHIGNSRDVSFEQMIMRQTHGRGVDIVLNSLAEEKLIASVRCLAQNGRFLEIGKFDMVSNNCLSMSLFQKGISFYGVLLDNMFTSKHKSKSLLSNMIADGLEDGAIKPIRATIFSKSDIEAAFRYMASGQHMGKIIINIQEKDKSSCESVVAYRRYYCVKDKSYIIIGGLGGFGLELTDWLILRGARNIVLISRTGIKNGYQRVKVRLWESYGVNVQIVKNIDVSDPKIANIF
;
A
#
# COMPACT_ATOMS: atom_id res chain seq x y z
N MET A 1 -20.29 -9.91 -31.10
CA MET A 1 -18.84 -10.22 -31.11
C MET A 1 -18.21 -9.40 -32.23
N GLY A 2 -17.19 -8.61 -31.94
CA GLY A 2 -16.42 -7.88 -32.94
C GLY A 2 -15.24 -8.73 -33.43
N THR A 3 -14.78 -8.51 -34.66
CA THR A 3 -13.61 -9.16 -35.23
C THR A 3 -12.45 -8.17 -35.31
N ILE A 4 -11.25 -8.59 -34.91
CA ILE A 4 -10.03 -7.79 -35.03
C ILE A 4 -9.44 -8.03 -36.43
N ASN A 5 -9.30 -6.96 -37.20
CA ASN A 5 -8.69 -7.02 -38.53
C ASN A 5 -7.17 -7.02 -38.42
N ASN A 6 -6.48 -7.62 -39.40
CA ASN A 6 -5.02 -7.55 -39.53
C ASN A 6 -4.20 -8.11 -38.34
N LEU A 7 -4.70 -9.10 -37.60
CA LEU A 7 -4.04 -9.73 -36.45
C LEU A 7 -2.58 -10.20 -36.71
N GLY A 8 -2.21 -10.44 -37.97
CA GLY A 8 -0.86 -10.82 -38.39
C GLY A 8 0.10 -9.65 -38.64
N LYS A 9 -0.35 -8.40 -38.64
CA LYS A 9 0.49 -7.22 -38.88
C LYS A 9 1.01 -6.67 -37.56
N PHE A 10 2.30 -6.35 -37.53
CA PHE A 10 2.99 -5.71 -36.41
C PHE A 10 4.32 -5.16 -36.91
N ASP A 11 4.65 -3.91 -36.57
CA ASP A 11 5.93 -3.29 -36.96
C ASP A 11 7.07 -3.75 -36.03
N ALA A 12 7.55 -4.97 -36.28
CA ALA A 12 8.56 -5.63 -35.45
C ALA A 12 9.85 -4.80 -35.35
N ASP A 13 10.33 -4.27 -36.47
CA ASP A 13 11.57 -3.48 -36.54
C ASP A 13 11.46 -2.21 -35.71
N PHE A 14 10.33 -1.51 -35.79
CA PHE A 14 10.08 -0.31 -35.00
C PHE A 14 10.09 -0.58 -33.49
N PHE A 15 9.47 -1.67 -33.05
CA PHE A 15 9.41 -2.05 -31.63
C PHE A 15 10.67 -2.81 -31.14
N GLY A 16 11.65 -3.03 -32.01
CA GLY A 16 12.91 -3.71 -31.68
C GLY A 16 12.79 -5.22 -31.48
N PHE A 17 11.80 -5.84 -32.13
CA PHE A 17 11.60 -7.29 -32.16
C PHE A 17 12.27 -7.91 -33.37
N SER A 18 12.93 -9.06 -33.19
CA SER A 18 13.29 -9.90 -34.33
C SER A 18 12.03 -10.51 -34.96
N VAL A 19 12.14 -10.93 -36.22
CA VAL A 19 11.05 -11.62 -36.95
C VAL A 19 10.53 -12.83 -36.16
N GLU A 20 11.44 -13.62 -35.60
CA GLU A 20 11.11 -14.79 -34.76
C GLU A 20 10.37 -14.39 -33.48
N GLN A 21 10.78 -13.30 -32.82
CA GLN A 21 10.11 -12.79 -31.62
C GLN A 21 8.72 -12.28 -31.94
N ALA A 22 8.55 -11.54 -33.04
CA ALA A 22 7.25 -11.00 -33.44
C ALA A 22 6.23 -12.11 -33.75
N HIS A 23 6.66 -13.20 -34.40
CA HIS A 23 5.80 -14.36 -34.69
C HIS A 23 5.45 -15.18 -33.43
N ALA A 24 6.29 -15.11 -32.41
CA ALA A 24 6.10 -15.77 -31.11
C ALA A 24 5.41 -14.90 -30.06
N CYS A 25 5.03 -13.65 -30.39
CA CYS A 25 4.34 -12.74 -29.48
C CYS A 25 2.83 -12.85 -29.60
N ASP A 26 2.18 -12.83 -28.44
CA ASP A 26 0.73 -12.70 -28.32
C ASP A 26 0.25 -11.50 -29.16
N PRO A 27 -0.70 -11.70 -30.09
CA PRO A 27 -1.30 -10.58 -30.81
C PRO A 27 -1.77 -9.44 -29.89
N MET A 28 -2.25 -9.77 -28.69
CA MET A 28 -2.69 -8.78 -27.72
C MET A 28 -1.54 -7.89 -27.22
N LEU A 29 -0.35 -8.46 -27.00
CA LEU A 29 0.84 -7.70 -26.62
C LEU A 29 1.26 -6.74 -27.75
N ARG A 30 1.26 -7.23 -28.99
CA ARG A 30 1.62 -6.46 -30.18
C ARG A 30 0.71 -5.25 -30.35
N MET A 31 -0.60 -5.48 -30.30
CA MET A 31 -1.60 -4.41 -30.35
C MET A 31 -1.48 -3.45 -29.17
N LEU A 32 -1.22 -3.96 -27.96
CA LEU A 32 -1.08 -3.09 -26.80
C LEU A 32 0.17 -2.20 -26.88
N LEU A 33 1.28 -2.68 -27.45
CA LEU A 33 2.47 -1.86 -27.72
C LEU A 33 2.18 -0.73 -28.71
N GLU A 34 1.52 -1.06 -29.82
CA GLU A 34 1.08 -0.09 -30.84
C GLU A 34 0.14 0.95 -30.23
N HIS A 35 -0.93 0.52 -29.58
CA HIS A 35 -1.90 1.43 -28.97
C HIS A 35 -1.33 2.22 -27.79
N SER A 36 -0.37 1.67 -27.04
CA SER A 36 0.31 2.45 -25.98
C SER A 36 1.17 3.56 -26.58
N TYR A 37 1.82 3.29 -27.72
CA TYR A 37 2.60 4.28 -28.43
C TYR A 37 1.72 5.35 -29.09
N GLU A 38 0.64 4.94 -29.75
CA GLU A 38 -0.39 5.82 -30.31
C GLU A 38 -0.99 6.71 -29.23
N ALA A 39 -1.39 6.15 -28.09
CA ALA A 39 -1.98 6.90 -26.98
C ALA A 39 -1.03 7.99 -26.43
N VAL A 40 0.28 7.72 -26.41
CA VAL A 40 1.27 8.73 -26.01
C VAL A 40 1.34 9.87 -27.03
N ILE A 41 1.29 9.56 -28.32
CA ILE A 41 1.28 10.56 -29.40
C ILE A 41 -0.03 11.36 -29.39
N ASP A 42 -1.16 10.70 -29.25
CA ASP A 42 -2.49 11.32 -29.18
C ASP A 42 -2.61 12.25 -27.96
N ALA A 43 -1.91 11.95 -26.87
CA ALA A 43 -1.77 12.83 -25.71
C ALA A 43 -0.90 14.06 -25.98
N GLY A 44 -0.35 14.23 -27.19
CA GLY A 44 0.55 15.32 -27.56
C GLY A 44 1.96 15.20 -26.96
N ILE A 45 2.33 14.03 -26.43
CA ILE A 45 3.62 13.80 -25.78
C ILE A 45 4.56 13.14 -26.79
N ASN A 46 5.76 13.69 -26.96
CA ASN A 46 6.79 13.02 -27.75
C ASN A 46 7.31 11.79 -26.98
N PRO A 47 7.20 10.56 -27.48
CA PRO A 47 7.64 9.35 -26.77
C PRO A 47 9.12 9.39 -26.34
N LYS A 48 9.99 10.12 -27.05
CA LYS A 48 11.39 10.32 -26.65
C LYS A 48 11.53 11.07 -25.33
N GLN A 49 10.58 11.95 -24.99
CA GLN A 49 10.55 12.69 -23.73
C GLN A 49 10.17 11.80 -22.53
N LEU A 50 9.60 10.62 -22.76
CA LEU A 50 9.27 9.67 -21.68
C LEU A 50 10.46 8.81 -21.28
N ARG A 51 11.47 8.67 -22.15
CA ARG A 51 12.65 7.85 -21.88
C ARG A 51 13.36 8.31 -20.60
N GLY A 52 13.58 7.39 -19.68
CA GLY A 52 14.23 7.63 -18.39
C GLY A 52 13.33 8.22 -17.31
N LYS A 53 12.08 8.58 -17.61
CA LYS A 53 11.16 9.16 -16.61
C LYS A 53 10.61 8.10 -15.66
N ASN A 54 10.30 8.52 -14.44
CA ASN A 54 9.62 7.71 -13.43
C ASN A 54 8.12 7.61 -13.75
N THR A 55 7.78 6.94 -14.84
CA THR A 55 6.41 6.74 -15.30
C THR A 55 5.99 5.31 -15.03
N ALA A 56 4.89 5.11 -14.29
CA ALA A 56 4.32 3.81 -14.03
C ALA A 56 3.54 3.30 -15.24
N VAL A 57 3.57 1.99 -15.49
CA VAL A 57 2.74 1.32 -16.51
C VAL A 57 1.81 0.36 -15.80
N ILE A 58 0.51 0.62 -15.85
CA ILE A 58 -0.51 -0.22 -15.22
C ILE A 58 -1.43 -0.75 -16.32
N VAL A 59 -1.41 -2.06 -16.51
CA VAL A 59 -2.20 -2.74 -17.56
C VAL A 59 -3.30 -3.56 -16.91
N GLY A 60 -4.54 -3.27 -17.28
CA GLY A 60 -5.68 -4.14 -16.99
C GLY A 60 -5.82 -5.21 -18.06
N LEU A 61 -5.68 -6.49 -17.67
CA LEU A 61 -5.69 -7.62 -18.59
C LEU A 61 -6.62 -8.71 -18.06
N ALA A 62 -7.60 -9.12 -18.86
CA ALA A 62 -8.47 -10.24 -18.55
C ALA A 62 -8.43 -11.26 -19.68
N TYR A 63 -8.13 -12.51 -19.34
CA TYR A 63 -8.00 -13.64 -20.26
C TYR A 63 -6.85 -13.47 -21.28
N ASN A 64 -6.02 -14.52 -21.47
CA ASN A 64 -4.97 -14.53 -22.50
C ASN A 64 -5.07 -15.89 -23.21
N GLU A 65 -5.72 -15.90 -24.37
CA GLU A 65 -6.02 -17.12 -25.13
C GLU A 65 -4.77 -17.66 -25.83
N ALA A 66 -3.89 -16.77 -26.29
CA ALA A 66 -2.62 -17.09 -26.91
C ALA A 66 -1.61 -17.75 -25.94
N TYR A 67 -1.79 -17.54 -24.64
CA TYR A 67 -0.96 -18.10 -23.57
C TYR A 67 -0.88 -19.63 -23.63
N VAL A 68 -2.01 -20.32 -23.80
CA VAL A 68 -2.04 -21.80 -23.83
C VAL A 68 -1.33 -22.31 -25.08
N LYS A 69 -1.66 -21.74 -26.25
CA LYS A 69 -1.09 -22.14 -27.53
C LYS A 69 0.43 -21.94 -27.58
N PHE A 70 0.94 -20.74 -27.31
CA PHE A 70 2.36 -20.44 -27.49
C PHE A 70 3.27 -20.99 -26.38
N LEU A 71 2.75 -21.26 -25.18
CA LEU A 71 3.56 -21.77 -24.08
C LEU A 71 3.44 -23.27 -23.86
N TYR A 72 2.35 -23.91 -24.29
CA TYR A 72 2.11 -25.33 -24.01
C TYR A 72 1.93 -26.20 -25.26
N GLU A 73 1.48 -25.64 -26.39
CA GLU A 73 1.26 -26.42 -27.62
C GLU A 73 2.39 -26.20 -28.64
N ASP A 74 2.73 -24.94 -28.93
CA ASP A 74 3.72 -24.52 -29.94
C ASP A 74 5.02 -24.02 -29.28
N TYR A 75 5.56 -24.78 -28.33
CA TYR A 75 6.73 -24.40 -27.53
C TYR A 75 8.02 -24.30 -28.37
N GLN A 76 8.70 -23.14 -28.32
CA GLN A 76 9.98 -22.91 -29.00
C GLN A 76 11.18 -23.06 -28.06
N ILE A 77 12.21 -23.81 -28.49
CA ILE A 77 13.38 -24.24 -27.70
C ILE A 77 14.30 -23.09 -27.23
N GLY A 78 14.01 -21.83 -27.60
CA GLY A 78 14.76 -20.64 -27.17
C GLY A 78 14.11 -19.79 -26.06
N GLY A 79 12.90 -20.12 -25.59
CA GLY A 79 12.20 -19.34 -24.56
C GLY A 79 11.62 -17.99 -25.03
N ILE A 80 11.70 -17.69 -26.32
CA ILE A 80 11.18 -16.46 -26.95
C ILE A 80 9.68 -16.27 -26.68
N ASN A 81 8.90 -17.35 -26.71
CA ASN A 81 7.45 -17.33 -26.46
C ASN A 81 7.09 -16.86 -25.03
N ILE A 82 7.97 -17.09 -24.04
CA ILE A 82 7.75 -16.69 -22.63
C ILE A 82 7.73 -15.16 -22.50
N ILE A 83 8.67 -14.50 -23.19
CA ILE A 83 8.75 -13.04 -23.23
C ILE A 83 7.53 -12.48 -23.96
N GLY A 84 7.14 -13.11 -25.07
CA GLY A 84 6.05 -12.65 -25.94
C GLY A 84 4.63 -12.89 -25.44
N CYS A 85 4.40 -13.82 -24.49
CA CYS A 85 3.05 -14.24 -24.11
C CYS A 85 2.76 -14.21 -22.59
N SER A 86 3.75 -14.03 -21.71
CA SER A 86 3.51 -14.00 -20.26
C SER A 86 2.82 -12.70 -19.81
N ARG A 87 1.81 -12.84 -18.93
CA ARG A 87 1.05 -11.70 -18.36
C ARG A 87 1.94 -10.69 -17.64
N ALA A 88 3.02 -11.16 -17.02
CA ALA A 88 3.96 -10.31 -16.31
C ALA A 88 4.80 -9.45 -17.27
N THR A 89 5.02 -9.92 -18.51
CA THR A 89 5.81 -9.18 -19.49
C THR A 89 5.04 -8.05 -20.14
N ILE A 90 3.72 -8.11 -20.20
CA ILE A 90 2.90 -7.15 -20.96
C ILE A 90 3.14 -5.69 -20.53
N ALA A 91 3.02 -5.37 -19.23
CA ALA A 91 3.34 -4.04 -18.72
C ALA A 91 4.84 -3.72 -18.84
N ASN A 92 5.70 -4.71 -18.65
CA ASN A 92 7.15 -4.54 -18.70
C ASN A 92 7.67 -4.26 -20.11
N MET A 93 7.06 -4.79 -21.17
CA MET A 93 7.48 -4.56 -22.55
C MET A 93 7.21 -3.13 -22.99
N ILE A 94 6.07 -2.56 -22.57
CA ILE A 94 5.77 -1.13 -22.78
C ILE A 94 6.81 -0.27 -22.05
N SER A 95 7.07 -0.57 -20.77
CA SER A 95 8.11 0.12 -19.99
C SER A 95 9.50 -0.02 -20.60
N TYR A 96 9.85 -1.20 -21.09
CA TYR A 96 11.14 -1.48 -21.71
C TYR A 96 11.31 -0.68 -23.01
N PHE A 97 10.33 -0.75 -23.91
CA PHE A 97 10.35 -0.07 -25.19
C PHE A 97 10.45 1.46 -25.03
N LEU A 98 9.59 2.02 -24.17
CA LEU A 98 9.59 3.45 -23.85
C LEU A 98 10.72 3.87 -22.88
N ASN A 99 11.52 2.92 -22.38
CA ASN A 99 12.58 3.13 -21.39
C ASN A 99 12.10 3.84 -20.11
N LEU A 100 10.93 3.47 -19.60
CA LEU A 100 10.34 4.01 -18.37
C LEU A 100 11.00 3.39 -17.14
N LYS A 101 11.07 4.15 -16.05
CA LYS A 101 11.72 3.75 -14.79
C LYS A 101 10.74 3.52 -13.63
N GLY A 102 9.45 3.76 -13.85
CA GLY A 102 8.42 3.53 -12.84
C GLY A 102 7.97 2.06 -12.75
N PRO A 103 7.11 1.74 -11.77
CA PRO A 103 6.61 0.39 -11.57
C PRO A 103 5.76 -0.07 -12.77
N SER A 104 5.93 -1.34 -13.16
CA SER A 104 5.11 -1.99 -14.17
C SER A 104 4.21 -3.03 -13.50
N TYR A 105 2.89 -2.87 -13.64
CA TYR A 105 1.90 -3.70 -12.97
C TYR A 105 0.86 -4.22 -13.96
N THR A 106 0.67 -5.53 -13.99
CA THR A 106 -0.44 -6.15 -14.72
C THR A 106 -1.47 -6.66 -13.71
N MET A 107 -2.75 -6.35 -13.91
CA MET A 107 -3.83 -6.75 -13.01
C MET A 107 -5.03 -7.33 -13.75
N ASP A 108 -5.73 -8.26 -13.09
CA ASP A 108 -6.88 -8.98 -13.63
C ASP A 108 -8.03 -8.94 -12.62
N SER A 109 -9.07 -8.17 -12.94
CA SER A 109 -10.36 -8.17 -12.25
C SER A 109 -11.49 -8.56 -13.20
N ALA A 110 -11.18 -9.42 -14.19
CA ALA A 110 -12.07 -9.78 -15.28
C ALA A 110 -12.55 -8.53 -16.06
N CYS A 111 -13.85 -8.42 -16.33
CA CYS A 111 -14.43 -7.37 -17.18
C CYS A 111 -14.20 -5.94 -16.67
N SER A 112 -13.78 -5.75 -15.42
CA SER A 112 -13.50 -4.43 -14.83
C SER A 112 -12.01 -4.06 -14.84
N SER A 113 -11.13 -4.86 -15.46
CA SER A 113 -9.67 -4.67 -15.38
C SER A 113 -9.22 -3.30 -15.90
N ALA A 114 -9.80 -2.81 -17.01
CA ALA A 114 -9.44 -1.51 -17.58
C ALA A 114 -9.78 -0.34 -16.64
N ILE A 115 -11.00 -0.33 -16.07
CA ILE A 115 -11.41 0.73 -15.14
C ILE A 115 -10.65 0.63 -13.82
N HIS A 116 -10.29 -0.58 -13.39
CA HIS A 116 -9.50 -0.80 -12.18
C HIS A 116 -8.04 -0.36 -12.35
N ALA A 117 -7.45 -0.58 -13.53
CA ALA A 117 -6.11 -0.09 -13.89
C ALA A 117 -6.03 1.44 -13.91
N ILE A 118 -7.05 2.11 -14.48
CA ILE A 118 -7.16 3.58 -14.46
C ILE A 118 -7.29 4.08 -13.02
N ALA A 119 -8.15 3.46 -12.21
CA ALA A 119 -8.32 3.84 -10.81
C ALA A 119 -7.02 3.68 -10.00
N LEU A 120 -6.28 2.59 -10.23
CA LEU A 120 -4.98 2.38 -9.60
C LEU A 120 -3.97 3.44 -10.06
N GLY A 121 -3.91 3.74 -11.36
CA GLY A 121 -3.05 4.79 -11.91
C GLY A 121 -3.34 6.16 -11.32
N TYR A 122 -4.62 6.51 -11.19
CA TYR A 122 -5.05 7.74 -10.51
C TYR A 122 -4.60 7.78 -9.04
N HIS A 123 -4.78 6.68 -8.29
CA HIS A 123 -4.34 6.61 -6.89
C HIS A 123 -2.82 6.57 -6.71
N CYS A 124 -2.06 6.15 -7.73
CA CYS A 124 -0.61 6.14 -7.71
C CYS A 124 0.02 7.49 -8.08
N ILE A 125 -0.75 8.41 -8.65
CA ILE A 125 -0.31 9.77 -8.99
C ILE A 125 -0.86 10.73 -7.93
N MET A 126 -0.21 10.82 -6.78
CA MET A 126 -0.21 12.09 -6.05
C MET A 126 1.01 12.87 -6.54
N SER A 127 0.76 13.88 -7.37
CA SER A 127 1.81 14.78 -7.80
C SER A 127 2.39 15.47 -6.57
N VAL A 128 3.71 15.35 -6.38
CA VAL A 128 4.41 16.14 -5.36
C VAL A 128 4.40 17.59 -5.84
N PRO A 129 3.90 18.55 -5.05
CA PRO A 129 4.00 19.96 -5.40
C PRO A 129 5.46 20.34 -5.68
N ASP A 130 5.73 21.09 -6.74
CA ASP A 130 7.09 21.46 -7.15
C ASP A 130 7.87 22.21 -6.05
N ALA A 131 7.15 22.85 -5.13
CA ALA A 131 7.72 23.55 -3.99
C ALA A 131 8.29 22.61 -2.90
N TRP A 132 7.98 21.32 -2.93
CA TRP A 132 8.36 20.36 -1.89
C TRP A 132 9.49 19.46 -2.35
N THR A 133 10.42 19.23 -1.42
CA THR A 133 11.38 18.13 -1.53
C THR A 133 10.68 16.77 -1.38
N PHE A 134 11.30 15.70 -1.89
CA PHE A 134 10.82 14.33 -1.62
C PHE A 134 10.78 13.99 -0.14
N GLU A 135 11.67 14.57 0.67
CA GLU A 135 11.70 14.40 2.12
C GLU A 135 10.43 14.97 2.76
N GLU A 136 10.07 16.20 2.39
CA GLU A 136 8.83 16.85 2.82
C GLU A 136 7.59 16.08 2.35
N ALA A 137 7.55 15.71 1.06
CA ALA A 137 6.44 14.97 0.48
C ALA A 137 6.23 13.60 1.14
N ALA A 138 7.30 12.89 1.50
CA ALA A 138 7.22 11.59 2.16
C ALA A 138 6.54 11.65 3.54
N THR A 139 6.44 12.83 4.16
CA THR A 139 5.80 12.99 5.46
C THR A 139 4.27 12.95 5.40
N VAL A 140 3.68 13.27 4.25
CA VAL A 140 2.26 13.62 4.10
C VAL A 140 1.30 12.43 3.97
N PRO A 141 1.53 11.42 3.09
CA PRO A 141 0.47 10.49 2.68
C PRO A 141 -0.22 9.77 3.84
N CYS A 142 0.56 9.17 4.73
CA CYS A 142 0.00 8.36 5.81
C CYS A 142 -0.69 9.20 6.90
N VAL A 143 -0.10 10.33 7.28
CA VAL A 143 -0.64 11.16 8.37
C VAL A 143 -1.90 11.88 7.93
N TYR A 144 -1.88 12.55 6.77
CA TYR A 144 -3.04 13.28 6.28
C TYR A 144 -4.17 12.35 5.86
N SER A 145 -3.89 11.19 5.26
CA SER A 145 -4.95 10.19 4.99
C SER A 145 -5.66 9.76 6.27
N THR A 146 -4.90 9.55 7.35
CA THR A 146 -5.47 9.18 8.65
C THR A 146 -6.33 10.32 9.21
N VAL A 147 -5.83 11.56 9.17
CA VAL A 147 -6.50 12.72 9.74
C VAL A 147 -7.75 13.10 8.93
N TYR A 148 -7.71 13.10 7.60
CA TYR A 148 -8.89 13.34 6.77
C TYR A 148 -9.97 12.29 7.01
N TYR A 149 -9.58 11.02 7.07
CA TYR A 149 -10.50 9.94 7.40
C TYR A 149 -11.11 10.10 8.80
N ALA A 150 -10.30 10.44 9.79
CA ALA A 150 -10.74 10.65 11.17
C ALA A 150 -11.64 11.89 11.31
N LEU A 151 -11.15 13.07 10.94
CA LEU A 151 -11.77 14.35 11.24
C LEU A 151 -12.90 14.70 10.28
N TYR A 152 -12.73 14.50 8.97
CA TYR A 152 -13.73 14.92 7.98
C TYR A 152 -14.76 13.83 7.69
N ILE A 153 -14.32 12.58 7.48
CA ILE A 153 -15.25 11.49 7.09
C ILE A 153 -16.04 10.97 8.29
N LEU A 154 -15.35 10.62 9.39
CA LEU A 154 -15.99 10.08 10.58
C LEU A 154 -16.45 11.19 11.54
N GLY A 155 -15.53 12.09 11.90
CA GLY A 155 -15.75 13.17 12.84
C GLY A 155 -16.60 14.32 12.32
N LYS A 156 -16.74 14.48 10.99
CA LYS A 156 -17.49 15.58 10.36
C LYS A 156 -17.18 16.94 11.02
N MET A 157 -15.89 17.22 11.19
CA MET A 157 -15.36 18.44 11.77
C MET A 157 -15.89 19.67 11.03
N LYS A 158 -16.20 20.73 11.77
CA LYS A 158 -16.71 21.99 11.23
C LYS A 158 -16.07 23.18 11.94
N LYS A 159 -16.07 24.32 11.26
CA LYS A 159 -15.68 25.61 11.84
C LYS A 159 -16.34 25.86 13.20
N GLY A 160 -15.54 26.27 14.18
CA GLY A 160 -15.99 26.54 15.55
C GLY A 160 -16.11 25.32 16.46
N ASP A 161 -15.91 24.09 15.95
CA ASP A 161 -15.76 22.91 16.82
C ASP A 161 -14.56 23.11 17.75
N LYS A 162 -14.70 22.73 19.03
CA LYS A 162 -13.59 22.56 19.96
C LYS A 162 -13.03 21.15 19.81
N ILE A 163 -11.73 21.01 19.55
CA ILE A 163 -11.09 19.73 19.32
C ILE A 163 -9.92 19.49 20.28
N LEU A 164 -9.89 18.31 20.91
CA LEU A 164 -8.74 17.82 21.68
C LEU A 164 -7.93 16.85 20.81
N ILE A 165 -6.68 17.20 20.54
CA ILE A 165 -5.73 16.40 19.75
C ILE A 165 -4.65 15.88 20.69
N HIS A 166 -4.65 14.59 21.00
CA HIS A 166 -3.59 14.01 21.81
C HIS A 166 -2.28 13.85 21.03
N SER A 167 -1.16 13.94 21.75
CA SER A 167 0.19 13.76 21.19
C SER A 167 0.50 14.73 20.05
N GLY A 168 0.23 16.03 20.23
CA GLY A 168 0.32 17.04 19.16
C GLY A 168 1.68 17.13 18.44
N THR A 169 2.77 16.73 19.09
CA THR A 169 4.12 16.72 18.49
C THR A 169 4.37 15.55 17.54
N GLY A 170 3.54 14.51 17.57
CA GLY A 170 3.63 13.39 16.65
C GLY A 170 3.18 13.77 15.23
N GLY A 171 3.50 12.93 14.24
CA GLY A 171 3.14 13.23 12.85
C GLY A 171 1.63 13.38 12.60
N ILE A 172 0.79 12.55 13.23
CA ILE A 172 -0.67 12.69 13.14
C ILE A 172 -1.14 13.94 13.89
N GLY A 173 -0.57 14.23 15.07
CA GLY A 173 -0.91 15.41 15.86
C GLY A 173 -0.67 16.71 15.11
N GLN A 174 0.50 16.87 14.50
CA GLN A 174 0.82 18.06 13.69
C GLN A 174 -0.12 18.22 12.49
N ALA A 175 -0.39 17.12 11.75
CA ALA A 175 -1.31 17.15 10.62
C ALA A 175 -2.76 17.48 11.05
N ALA A 176 -3.22 16.94 12.18
CA ALA A 176 -4.52 17.24 12.75
C ALA A 176 -4.64 18.70 13.19
N ILE A 177 -3.58 19.28 13.76
CA ILE A 177 -3.55 20.69 14.13
C ILE A 177 -3.61 21.58 12.88
N HIS A 178 -2.82 21.27 11.83
CA HIS A 178 -2.87 22.03 10.57
C HIS A 178 -4.29 22.08 9.98
N LEU A 179 -4.94 20.92 9.88
CA LEU A 179 -6.29 20.83 9.32
C LEU A 179 -7.35 21.48 10.22
N ALA A 180 -7.25 21.34 11.54
CA ALA A 180 -8.17 21.98 12.47
C ALA A 180 -8.03 23.52 12.48
N LEU A 181 -6.80 24.04 12.36
CA LEU A 181 -6.57 25.48 12.24
C LEU A 181 -7.13 26.01 10.91
N HIS A 182 -6.93 25.28 9.82
CA HIS A 182 -7.46 25.63 8.51
C HIS A 182 -8.99 25.73 8.49
N GLU A 183 -9.67 24.78 9.13
CA GLU A 183 -11.14 24.76 9.26
C GLU A 183 -11.67 25.84 10.23
N GLY A 184 -10.80 26.43 11.06
CA GLY A 184 -11.18 27.43 12.07
C GLY A 184 -11.78 26.80 13.33
N CYS A 185 -11.25 25.66 13.76
CA CYS A 185 -11.58 25.02 15.04
C CYS A 185 -10.76 25.62 16.20
N GLU A 186 -11.29 25.49 17.42
CA GLU A 186 -10.54 25.83 18.65
C GLU A 186 -9.81 24.59 19.14
N ILE A 187 -8.48 24.69 19.27
CA ILE A 187 -7.62 23.52 19.46
C ILE A 187 -7.13 23.42 20.90
N PHE A 188 -7.20 22.20 21.42
CA PHE A 188 -6.52 21.75 22.62
C PHE A 188 -5.59 20.60 22.25
N THR A 189 -4.42 20.52 22.87
CA THR A 189 -3.45 19.46 22.58
C THR A 189 -2.76 18.97 23.85
N THR A 190 -2.19 17.78 23.80
CA THR A 190 -1.32 17.27 24.87
C THR A 190 0.07 16.91 24.37
N VAL A 191 1.06 17.14 25.22
CA VAL A 191 2.48 16.86 24.96
C VAL A 191 3.15 16.19 26.15
N GLY A 192 4.26 15.48 25.92
CA GLY A 192 4.91 14.69 26.96
C GLY A 192 6.05 15.39 27.71
N THR A 193 6.65 16.44 27.15
CA THR A 193 7.79 17.15 27.76
C THR A 193 7.71 18.66 27.50
N HIS A 194 8.52 19.44 28.23
CA HIS A 194 8.61 20.88 28.05
C HIS A 194 9.16 21.26 26.68
N GLU A 195 10.19 20.56 26.19
CA GLU A 195 10.76 20.80 24.86
C GLU A 195 9.72 20.59 23.75
N LYS A 196 8.85 19.59 23.94
CA LYS A 196 7.72 19.31 23.03
C LYS A 196 6.63 20.38 23.13
N ARG A 197 6.44 20.99 24.29
CA ARG A 197 5.51 22.11 24.49
C ARG A 197 5.99 23.35 23.76
N ASP A 198 7.27 23.69 23.92
CA ASP A 198 7.89 24.84 23.25
C ASP A 198 7.87 24.66 21.73
N PHE A 199 8.16 23.45 21.24
CA PHE A 199 8.04 23.13 19.81
C PHE A 199 6.62 23.36 19.25
N ILE A 200 5.56 23.00 19.98
CA ILE A 200 4.17 23.27 19.54
C ILE A 200 3.89 24.77 19.50
N LYS A 201 4.39 25.54 20.47
CA LYS A 201 4.19 26.99 20.54
C LYS A 201 4.90 27.71 19.39
N GLU A 202 6.10 27.26 19.05
CA GLU A 202 6.86 27.79 17.91
C GLU A 202 6.17 27.45 16.58
N LEU A 203 5.72 26.20 16.41
CA LEU A 203 5.12 25.73 15.16
C LEU A 203 3.69 26.26 14.95
N PHE A 204 2.93 26.42 16.04
CA PHE A 204 1.52 26.81 16.03
C PHE A 204 1.26 27.93 17.04
N PRO A 205 1.71 29.17 16.73
CA PRO A 205 1.62 30.29 17.67
C PRO A 205 0.18 30.74 17.98
N THR A 206 -0.79 30.28 17.19
CA THR A 206 -2.22 30.52 17.42
C THR A 206 -2.80 29.69 18.56
N ILE A 207 -2.12 28.61 18.98
CA ILE A 207 -2.54 27.79 20.12
C ILE A 207 -2.08 28.46 21.41
N LEU A 208 -3.03 28.76 22.30
CA LEU A 208 -2.74 29.33 23.60
C LEU A 208 -1.96 28.33 24.47
N ASP A 209 -1.02 28.83 25.28
CA ASP A 209 -0.23 27.99 26.20
C ASP A 209 -1.13 27.19 27.15
N GLU A 210 -2.23 27.81 27.59
CA GLU A 210 -3.25 27.21 28.46
C GLU A 210 -4.04 26.07 27.80
N HIS A 211 -3.97 25.93 26.48
CA HIS A 211 -4.60 24.85 25.71
C HIS A 211 -3.67 23.65 25.49
N ILE A 212 -2.44 23.72 26.02
CA ILE A 212 -1.43 22.66 25.89
C ILE A 212 -1.25 21.93 27.23
N GLY A 213 -1.81 20.72 27.32
CA GLY A 213 -1.79 19.87 28.51
C GLY A 213 -0.71 18.79 28.50
N ASN A 214 -0.61 18.03 29.60
CA ASN A 214 0.33 16.92 29.73
C ASN A 214 -0.28 15.61 29.19
N SER A 215 0.47 14.84 28.40
CA SER A 215 0.06 13.53 27.87
C SER A 215 0.52 12.35 28.74
N ARG A 216 1.35 12.59 29.77
CA ARG A 216 1.90 11.56 30.66
C ARG A 216 0.96 11.18 31.80
N ASP A 217 -0.01 12.01 32.13
CA ASP A 217 -1.01 11.81 33.17
C ASP A 217 -2.40 12.22 32.67
N VAL A 218 -3.39 12.30 33.58
CA VAL A 218 -4.78 12.70 33.29
C VAL A 218 -5.06 14.18 33.60
N SER A 219 -4.04 14.99 33.90
CA SER A 219 -4.21 16.41 34.26
C SER A 219 -4.84 17.25 33.13
N PHE A 220 -4.70 16.80 31.88
CA PHE A 220 -5.35 17.43 30.74
C PHE A 220 -6.88 17.48 30.88
N GLU A 221 -7.51 16.52 31.58
CA GLU A 221 -8.96 16.53 31.79
C GLU A 221 -9.41 17.79 32.53
N GLN A 222 -8.70 18.14 33.61
CA GLN A 222 -9.00 19.33 34.40
C GLN A 222 -8.71 20.61 33.63
N MET A 223 -7.63 20.62 32.83
CA MET A 223 -7.30 21.73 31.94
C MET A 223 -8.44 21.99 30.96
N ILE A 224 -8.92 20.94 30.27
CA ILE A 224 -10.04 21.06 29.32
C ILE A 224 -11.29 21.56 30.01
N MET A 225 -11.65 21.01 31.17
CA MET A 225 -12.86 21.45 31.88
C MET A 225 -12.77 22.91 32.34
N ARG A 226 -11.59 23.39 32.77
CA ARG A 226 -11.40 24.81 33.10
C ARG A 226 -11.56 25.70 31.88
N GLN A 227 -10.83 25.41 30.80
CA GLN A 227 -10.80 26.25 29.60
C GLN A 227 -12.11 26.20 28.80
N THR A 228 -12.91 25.15 28.97
CA THR A 228 -14.24 25.03 28.34
C THR A 228 -15.38 25.36 29.28
N HIS A 229 -15.10 25.89 30.48
CA HIS A 229 -16.11 26.20 31.52
C HIS A 229 -17.07 25.03 31.81
N GLY A 230 -16.53 23.82 31.87
CA GLY A 230 -17.27 22.59 32.14
C GLY A 230 -18.04 22.01 30.96
N ARG A 231 -18.00 22.64 29.78
CA ARG A 231 -18.67 22.12 28.57
C ARG A 231 -17.98 20.88 28.00
N GLY A 232 -16.64 20.86 27.98
CA GLY A 232 -15.85 19.89 27.22
C GLY A 232 -15.65 20.27 25.74
N VAL A 233 -15.12 19.32 24.97
CA VAL A 233 -14.80 19.47 23.54
C VAL A 233 -15.74 18.68 22.64
N ASP A 234 -15.97 19.16 21.41
CA ASP A 234 -16.91 18.54 20.47
C ASP A 234 -16.29 17.33 19.75
N ILE A 235 -14.97 17.30 19.60
CA ILE A 235 -14.21 16.19 18.99
C ILE A 235 -12.99 15.87 19.86
N VAL A 236 -12.70 14.58 20.04
CA VAL A 236 -11.43 14.11 20.60
C VAL A 236 -10.77 13.18 19.60
N LEU A 237 -9.53 13.50 19.20
CA LEU A 237 -8.65 12.60 18.44
C LEU A 237 -7.67 11.93 19.41
N ASN A 238 -7.95 10.68 19.78
CA ASN A 238 -7.22 9.98 20.83
C ASN A 238 -6.23 8.94 20.29
N SER A 239 -5.03 8.96 20.88
CA SER A 239 -3.99 7.96 20.69
C SER A 239 -3.42 7.44 22.02
N LEU A 240 -4.01 7.85 23.15
CA LEU A 240 -3.58 7.47 24.50
C LEU A 240 -4.37 6.24 24.95
N ALA A 241 -3.81 5.49 25.90
CA ALA A 241 -4.37 4.22 26.34
C ALA A 241 -4.92 4.27 27.78
N GLU A 242 -5.72 3.26 28.12
CA GLU A 242 -6.15 2.94 29.48
C GLU A 242 -6.87 4.11 30.17
N GLU A 243 -6.46 4.47 31.39
CA GLU A 243 -7.09 5.53 32.19
C GLU A 243 -7.16 6.87 31.42
N LYS A 244 -6.15 7.14 30.58
CA LYS A 244 -6.10 8.36 29.77
C LYS A 244 -7.15 8.34 28.67
N LEU A 245 -7.44 7.19 28.07
CA LEU A 245 -8.55 7.06 27.12
C LEU A 245 -9.87 7.38 27.80
N ILE A 246 -10.11 6.82 28.99
CA ILE A 246 -11.35 7.09 29.75
C ILE A 246 -11.45 8.57 30.14
N ALA A 247 -10.34 9.19 30.58
CA ALA A 247 -10.26 10.64 30.84
C ALA A 247 -10.56 11.47 29.59
N SER A 248 -10.08 11.02 28.43
CA SER A 248 -10.34 11.67 27.14
C SER A 248 -11.82 11.59 26.76
N VAL A 249 -12.50 10.46 27.02
CA VAL A 249 -13.95 10.34 26.79
C VAL A 249 -14.73 11.27 27.71
N ARG A 250 -14.29 11.45 28.97
CA ARG A 250 -14.93 12.40 29.90
C ARG A 250 -14.84 13.85 29.42
N CYS A 251 -13.77 14.20 28.69
CA CYS A 251 -13.58 15.52 28.08
C CYS A 251 -14.60 15.87 26.99
N LEU A 252 -15.37 14.91 26.47
CA LEU A 252 -16.37 15.19 25.44
C LEU A 252 -17.55 16.01 25.97
N ALA A 253 -17.98 16.97 25.16
CA ALA A 253 -19.23 17.69 25.30
C ALA A 253 -20.43 16.82 24.92
N GLN A 254 -21.64 17.35 25.13
CA GLN A 254 -22.88 16.73 24.67
C GLN A 254 -22.84 16.53 23.14
N ASN A 255 -23.22 15.34 22.68
CA ASN A 255 -23.15 14.90 21.28
C ASN A 255 -21.74 14.91 20.67
N GLY A 256 -20.71 14.91 21.52
CA GLY A 256 -19.32 14.88 21.09
C GLY A 256 -18.93 13.59 20.35
N ARG A 257 -17.85 13.65 19.59
CA ARG A 257 -17.36 12.56 18.73
C ARG A 257 -15.97 12.13 19.18
N PHE A 258 -15.85 10.88 19.60
CA PHE A 258 -14.57 10.27 19.97
C PHE A 258 -13.97 9.55 18.78
N LEU A 259 -12.73 9.89 18.41
CA LEU A 259 -12.01 9.32 17.28
C LEU A 259 -10.79 8.58 17.81
N GLU A 260 -10.90 7.26 17.93
CA GLU A 260 -9.85 6.38 18.47
C GLU A 260 -8.93 5.92 17.34
N ILE A 261 -7.69 6.41 17.32
CA ILE A 261 -6.63 5.92 16.41
C ILE A 261 -5.69 4.93 17.10
N GLY A 262 -5.71 4.85 18.43
CA GLY A 262 -4.98 3.86 19.19
C GLY A 262 -5.53 2.45 18.99
N LYS A 263 -4.67 1.44 19.14
CA LYS A 263 -5.06 0.03 19.02
C LYS A 263 -5.01 -0.73 20.35
N PHE A 264 -4.34 -0.19 21.37
CA PHE A 264 -4.07 -0.92 22.61
C PHE A 264 -5.36 -1.37 23.31
N ASP A 265 -6.23 -0.45 23.71
CA ASP A 265 -7.47 -0.77 24.42
C ASP A 265 -8.43 -1.64 23.61
N MET A 266 -8.46 -1.44 22.27
CA MET A 266 -9.25 -2.28 21.37
C MET A 266 -8.76 -3.72 21.33
N VAL A 267 -7.44 -3.93 21.25
CA VAL A 267 -6.82 -5.27 21.20
C VAL A 267 -6.89 -5.97 22.56
N SER A 268 -6.70 -5.22 23.64
CA SER A 268 -6.80 -5.72 25.01
C SER A 268 -8.24 -5.93 25.48
N ASN A 269 -9.24 -5.50 24.68
CA ASN A 269 -10.66 -5.56 25.00
C ASN A 269 -10.97 -4.88 26.36
N ASN A 270 -10.39 -3.71 26.58
CA ASN A 270 -10.62 -2.95 27.80
C ASN A 270 -12.06 -2.40 27.86
N CYS A 271 -12.64 -2.40 29.07
CA CYS A 271 -14.02 -1.99 29.26
C CYS A 271 -14.21 -0.48 29.11
N LEU A 272 -15.20 -0.07 28.31
CA LEU A 272 -15.68 1.30 28.26
C LEU A 272 -17.06 1.40 28.93
N SER A 273 -17.20 2.24 29.94
CA SER A 273 -18.46 2.36 30.69
C SER A 273 -19.56 2.99 29.83
N MET A 274 -20.70 2.30 29.71
CA MET A 274 -21.86 2.77 28.94
C MET A 274 -22.49 4.05 29.51
N SER A 275 -22.25 4.37 30.79
CA SER A 275 -22.72 5.63 31.38
C SER A 275 -22.14 6.87 30.69
N LEU A 276 -20.95 6.76 30.08
CA LEU A 276 -20.33 7.86 29.34
C LEU A 276 -21.14 8.26 28.09
N PHE A 277 -21.95 7.33 27.56
CA PHE A 277 -22.81 7.58 26.39
C PHE A 277 -24.09 8.35 26.72
N GLN A 278 -24.38 8.63 27.99
CA GLN A 278 -25.53 9.47 28.39
C GLN A 278 -25.46 10.88 27.79
N LYS A 279 -24.24 11.35 27.46
CA LYS A 279 -24.01 12.61 26.73
C LYS A 279 -24.40 12.56 25.25
N GLY A 280 -24.94 11.45 24.75
CA GLY A 280 -25.26 11.28 23.32
C GLY A 280 -24.01 11.21 22.43
N ILE A 281 -22.85 10.84 22.99
CA ILE A 281 -21.58 10.80 22.25
C ILE A 281 -21.58 9.67 21.22
N SER A 282 -20.77 9.85 20.17
CA SER A 282 -20.46 8.80 19.20
C SER A 282 -19.00 8.38 19.33
N PHE A 283 -18.73 7.07 19.31
CA PHE A 283 -17.38 6.52 19.43
C PHE A 283 -16.99 5.83 18.11
N TYR A 284 -15.89 6.24 17.51
CA TYR A 284 -15.41 5.74 16.23
C TYR A 284 -14.02 5.13 16.36
N GLY A 285 -13.88 3.85 16.00
CA GLY A 285 -12.58 3.22 15.77
C GLY A 285 -12.04 3.59 14.39
N VAL A 286 -10.91 4.29 14.34
CA VAL A 286 -10.30 4.80 13.11
C VAL A 286 -9.21 3.85 12.64
N LEU A 287 -9.56 2.93 11.74
CA LEU A 287 -8.64 1.97 11.14
C LEU A 287 -8.44 2.28 9.66
N LEU A 288 -7.42 3.08 9.33
CA LEU A 288 -7.09 3.38 7.93
C LEU A 288 -6.75 2.11 7.13
N ASP A 289 -6.21 1.07 7.80
CA ASP A 289 -5.90 -0.22 7.19
C ASP A 289 -7.10 -0.86 6.48
N ASN A 290 -8.30 -0.71 7.07
CA ASN A 290 -9.55 -1.22 6.51
C ASN A 290 -9.99 -0.44 5.27
N MET A 291 -9.51 0.80 5.09
CA MET A 291 -9.76 1.53 3.86
C MET A 291 -9.05 0.87 2.68
N PHE A 292 -7.87 0.27 2.85
CA PHE A 292 -7.19 -0.41 1.73
C PHE A 292 -7.96 -1.65 1.25
N THR A 293 -8.71 -2.32 2.12
CA THR A 293 -9.47 -3.54 1.80
C THR A 293 -10.95 -3.30 1.46
N SER A 294 -11.52 -2.14 1.80
CA SER A 294 -12.94 -1.85 1.65
C SER A 294 -13.35 -1.18 0.32
N LYS A 295 -14.67 -0.98 0.15
CA LYS A 295 -15.36 -0.54 -1.08
C LYS A 295 -14.83 0.79 -1.63
N HIS A 296 -14.86 0.93 -2.97
CA HIS A 296 -14.27 2.04 -3.73
C HIS A 296 -14.73 3.46 -3.33
N LYS A 297 -15.97 3.65 -2.86
CA LYS A 297 -16.57 5.00 -2.68
C LYS A 297 -15.87 5.86 -1.61
N SER A 298 -15.42 5.27 -0.51
CA SER A 298 -14.72 6.01 0.54
C SER A 298 -13.28 6.35 0.14
N LYS A 299 -12.65 5.53 -0.71
CA LYS A 299 -11.29 5.75 -1.22
C LYS A 299 -11.23 6.96 -2.16
N SER A 300 -12.18 7.06 -3.09
CA SER A 300 -12.23 8.20 -4.01
C SER A 300 -12.50 9.52 -3.29
N LEU A 301 -13.42 9.51 -2.30
CA LEU A 301 -13.68 10.68 -1.46
C LEU A 301 -12.42 11.16 -0.73
N LEU A 302 -11.69 10.23 -0.09
CA LEU A 302 -10.46 10.57 0.64
C LEU A 302 -9.38 11.10 -0.31
N SER A 303 -9.22 10.48 -1.47
CA SER A 303 -8.25 10.93 -2.49
C SER A 303 -8.54 12.35 -2.96
N ASN A 304 -9.81 12.69 -3.17
CA ASN A 304 -10.21 14.04 -3.59
C ASN A 304 -9.98 15.06 -2.47
N MET A 305 -10.37 14.74 -1.22
CA MET A 305 -10.10 15.62 -0.08
C MET A 305 -8.61 15.92 0.12
N ILE A 306 -7.74 14.93 -0.13
CA ILE A 306 -6.28 15.14 -0.06
C ILE A 306 -5.81 16.02 -1.21
N ALA A 307 -6.32 15.82 -2.43
CA ALA A 307 -5.97 16.67 -3.57
C ALA A 307 -6.40 18.13 -3.32
N ASP A 308 -7.64 18.34 -2.90
CA ASP A 308 -8.17 19.67 -2.55
C ASP A 308 -7.33 20.32 -1.46
N GLY A 309 -6.95 19.55 -0.43
CA GLY A 309 -6.09 19.99 0.67
C GLY A 309 -4.65 20.34 0.28
N LEU A 310 -4.13 19.75 -0.80
CA LEU A 310 -2.84 20.13 -1.38
C LEU A 310 -2.95 21.46 -2.14
N GLU A 311 -4.07 21.67 -2.84
CA GLU A 311 -4.31 22.88 -3.65
C GLU A 311 -4.63 24.12 -2.80
N ASP A 312 -5.45 23.97 -1.76
CA ASP A 312 -5.84 25.08 -0.87
C ASP A 312 -4.77 25.44 0.20
N GLY A 313 -3.72 24.62 0.31
CA GLY A 313 -2.63 24.81 1.26
C GLY A 313 -2.93 24.39 2.70
N ALA A 314 -4.03 23.66 2.93
CA ALA A 314 -4.35 23.06 4.22
C ALA A 314 -3.33 21.99 4.62
N ILE A 315 -2.82 21.25 3.64
CA ILE A 315 -1.80 20.22 3.84
C ILE A 315 -0.41 20.86 3.78
N LYS A 316 0.32 20.72 4.88
CA LYS A 316 1.72 21.16 5.00
C LYS A 316 2.63 19.99 5.36
N PRO A 317 3.87 19.96 4.85
CA PRO A 317 4.87 19.00 5.30
C PRO A 317 5.08 19.13 6.81
N ILE A 318 5.22 17.99 7.49
CA ILE A 318 5.51 17.96 8.92
C ILE A 318 7.01 17.79 9.15
N ARG A 319 7.49 18.17 10.34
CA ARG A 319 8.91 18.03 10.68
C ARG A 319 9.34 16.57 10.51
N ALA A 320 10.52 16.35 9.94
CA ALA A 320 11.09 15.01 9.80
C ALA A 320 12.52 14.94 10.36
N THR A 321 12.84 13.83 11.01
CA THR A 321 14.22 13.44 11.33
C THR A 321 14.67 12.40 10.32
N ILE A 322 15.77 12.67 9.63
CA ILE A 322 16.26 11.84 8.52
C ILE A 322 17.40 10.96 9.00
N PHE A 323 17.33 9.67 8.68
CA PHE A 323 18.37 8.68 8.89
C PHE A 323 18.85 8.14 7.55
N SER A 324 20.12 7.76 7.46
CA SER A 324 20.65 7.10 6.27
C SER A 324 20.14 5.65 6.17
N LYS A 325 20.17 5.07 4.97
CA LYS A 325 19.91 3.63 4.73
C LYS A 325 20.77 2.69 5.57
N SER A 326 21.92 3.16 6.07
CA SER A 326 22.81 2.38 6.95
C SER A 326 22.35 2.38 8.41
N ASP A 327 21.60 3.40 8.83
CA ASP A 327 21.27 3.68 10.23
C ASP A 327 19.84 3.25 10.59
N ILE A 328 19.32 2.21 9.92
CA ILE A 328 17.95 1.73 10.10
C ILE A 328 17.71 1.33 11.56
N GLU A 329 18.63 0.60 12.18
CA GLU A 329 18.49 0.20 13.59
C GLU A 329 18.40 1.42 14.53
N ALA A 330 19.26 2.41 14.31
CA ALA A 330 19.25 3.65 15.08
C ALA A 330 17.93 4.41 14.89
N ALA A 331 17.39 4.45 13.67
CA ALA A 331 16.09 5.06 13.37
C ALA A 331 14.95 4.39 14.18
N PHE A 332 14.92 3.06 14.23
CA PHE A 332 13.92 2.32 15.02
C PHE A 332 14.10 2.51 16.53
N ARG A 333 15.34 2.52 17.05
CA ARG A 333 15.62 2.82 18.46
C ARG A 333 15.20 4.24 18.83
N TYR A 334 15.49 5.21 17.97
CA TYR A 334 15.08 6.60 18.13
C TYR A 334 13.55 6.74 18.12
N MET A 335 12.86 6.04 17.22
CA MET A 335 11.39 5.97 17.21
C MET A 335 10.85 5.43 18.54
N ALA A 336 11.40 4.30 19.01
CA ALA A 336 10.97 3.61 20.23
C ALA A 336 11.17 4.45 21.51
N SER A 337 12.18 5.33 21.53
CA SER A 337 12.41 6.25 22.65
C SER A 337 11.28 7.26 22.87
N GLY A 338 10.44 7.49 21.85
CA GLY A 338 9.37 8.49 21.89
C GLY A 338 9.85 9.94 21.92
N GLN A 339 11.16 10.21 21.77
CA GLN A 339 11.72 11.56 21.79
C GLN A 339 11.51 12.33 20.48
N HIS A 340 11.24 11.63 19.39
CA HIS A 340 11.05 12.24 18.08
C HIS A 340 9.85 13.22 18.04
N MET A 341 9.96 14.19 17.15
CA MET A 341 8.93 15.17 16.82
C MET A 341 8.66 15.10 15.33
N GLY A 342 7.42 14.78 14.95
CA GLY A 342 7.04 14.58 13.55
C GLY A 342 7.35 13.18 13.01
N LYS A 343 7.90 13.08 11.80
CA LYS A 343 8.19 11.82 11.11
C LYS A 343 9.67 11.42 11.20
N ILE A 344 9.92 10.13 11.06
CA ILE A 344 11.26 9.58 10.87
C ILE A 344 11.33 9.04 9.45
N ILE A 345 12.30 9.50 8.67
CA ILE A 345 12.48 9.13 7.26
C ILE A 345 13.81 8.39 7.13
N ILE A 346 13.79 7.28 6.39
CA ILE A 346 15.02 6.58 5.97
C ILE A 346 15.30 7.02 4.54
N ASN A 347 16.42 7.72 4.35
CA ASN A 347 16.87 8.11 3.03
C ASN A 347 17.56 6.93 2.32
N ILE A 348 16.93 6.44 1.25
CA ILE A 348 17.42 5.30 0.46
C ILE A 348 18.37 5.76 -0.66
N GLN A 349 18.15 6.96 -1.22
CA GLN A 349 18.90 7.50 -2.35
C GLN A 349 19.48 8.87 -2.02
N GLU A 350 20.81 8.95 -2.00
CA GLU A 350 21.50 10.24 -1.85
C GLU A 350 21.32 11.06 -3.13
N LYS A 351 20.93 12.34 -2.99
CA LYS A 351 20.60 13.27 -4.11
C LYS A 351 21.72 13.41 -5.15
N ASP A 352 22.97 13.14 -4.78
CA ASP A 352 24.16 13.37 -5.62
C ASP A 352 24.86 12.09 -6.12
N LYS A 353 24.30 10.89 -5.87
CA LYS A 353 24.88 9.63 -6.36
C LYS A 353 24.03 9.01 -7.46
N SER A 354 24.67 8.70 -8.59
CA SER A 354 24.04 8.02 -9.73
C SER A 354 23.22 6.82 -9.27
N SER A 355 22.01 6.68 -9.83
CA SER A 355 20.92 5.74 -9.47
C SER A 355 21.22 4.23 -9.56
N CYS A 356 22.50 3.82 -9.58
CA CYS A 356 22.95 2.47 -9.87
C CYS A 356 23.84 1.83 -8.78
N GLU A 357 23.87 2.34 -7.55
CA GLU A 357 24.49 1.59 -6.46
C GLU A 357 23.55 0.48 -5.97
N SER A 358 23.99 -0.77 -6.10
CA SER A 358 23.29 -1.94 -5.56
C SER A 358 23.18 -1.86 -4.03
N VAL A 359 21.99 -2.11 -3.49
CA VAL A 359 21.78 -2.20 -2.04
C VAL A 359 22.29 -3.56 -1.53
N VAL A 360 23.12 -3.57 -0.49
CA VAL A 360 23.53 -4.80 0.19
C VAL A 360 22.33 -5.35 0.94
N ALA A 361 21.88 -6.56 0.58
CA ALA A 361 20.74 -7.22 1.20
C ALA A 361 21.00 -8.72 1.41
N TYR A 362 20.33 -9.30 2.40
CA TYR A 362 20.35 -10.75 2.59
C TYR A 362 19.72 -11.45 1.39
N ARG A 363 20.46 -12.41 0.82
CA ARG A 363 19.95 -13.24 -0.26
C ARG A 363 18.74 -14.02 0.22
N ARG A 364 17.65 -13.93 -0.52
CA ARG A 364 16.40 -14.61 -0.21
C ARG A 364 15.85 -15.21 -1.49
N TYR A 365 15.61 -16.53 -1.47
CA TYR A 365 15.03 -17.23 -2.61
C TYR A 365 13.53 -16.96 -2.70
N TYR A 366 13.07 -16.70 -3.91
CA TYR A 366 11.68 -16.57 -4.28
C TYR A 366 11.42 -17.40 -5.54
N CYS A 367 10.27 -18.06 -5.57
CA CYS A 367 9.80 -18.80 -6.71
C CYS A 367 9.19 -17.83 -7.73
N VAL A 368 9.53 -18.01 -9.01
CA VAL A 368 8.83 -17.38 -10.11
C VAL A 368 7.43 -18.00 -10.21
N LYS A 369 6.38 -17.16 -10.23
CA LYS A 369 4.98 -17.59 -10.09
C LYS A 369 4.48 -18.43 -11.27
N ASP A 370 5.00 -18.18 -12.46
CA ASP A 370 4.64 -18.83 -13.73
C ASP A 370 5.34 -20.17 -13.96
N LYS A 371 6.38 -20.49 -13.17
CA LYS A 371 7.07 -21.78 -13.25
C LYS A 371 6.34 -22.87 -12.48
N SER A 372 6.48 -24.09 -12.97
CA SER A 372 6.06 -25.32 -12.30
C SER A 372 7.21 -25.89 -11.47
N TYR A 373 6.92 -26.28 -10.23
CA TYR A 373 7.88 -26.88 -9.32
C TYR A 373 7.51 -28.34 -9.10
N ILE A 374 8.36 -29.24 -9.58
CA ILE A 374 8.16 -30.69 -9.48
C ILE A 374 8.86 -31.19 -8.23
N ILE A 375 8.13 -31.89 -7.37
CA ILE A 375 8.63 -32.44 -6.11
C ILE A 375 8.42 -33.94 -6.12
N ILE A 376 9.51 -34.66 -6.35
CA ILE A 376 9.54 -36.12 -6.31
C ILE A 376 9.40 -36.58 -4.86
N GLY A 377 8.42 -37.45 -4.60
CA GLY A 377 8.07 -37.82 -3.23
C GLY A 377 7.40 -36.69 -2.46
N GLY A 378 6.75 -35.74 -3.15
CA GLY A 378 6.16 -34.53 -2.56
C GLY A 378 5.05 -34.77 -1.53
N LEU A 379 4.50 -35.98 -1.45
CA LEU A 379 3.55 -36.38 -0.41
C LEU A 379 4.22 -37.03 0.83
N GLY A 380 5.54 -37.18 0.85
CA GLY A 380 6.30 -37.55 2.05
C GLY A 380 6.34 -36.40 3.06
N GLY A 381 6.66 -36.68 4.33
CA GLY A 381 6.66 -35.66 5.39
C GLY A 381 7.50 -34.42 5.05
N PHE A 382 8.75 -34.62 4.59
CA PHE A 382 9.60 -33.52 4.13
C PHE A 382 9.09 -32.85 2.86
N GLY A 383 8.56 -33.63 1.91
CA GLY A 383 8.02 -33.13 0.65
C GLY A 383 6.86 -32.16 0.86
N LEU A 384 5.99 -32.43 1.84
CA LEU A 384 4.88 -31.55 2.20
C LEU A 384 5.38 -30.20 2.75
N GLU A 385 6.36 -30.22 3.66
CA GLU A 385 6.92 -29.00 4.24
C GLU A 385 7.75 -28.20 3.23
N LEU A 386 8.49 -28.88 2.34
CA LEU A 386 9.17 -28.23 1.23
C LEU A 386 8.16 -27.57 0.27
N THR A 387 7.06 -28.25 -0.04
CA THR A 387 5.99 -27.69 -0.87
C THR A 387 5.39 -26.43 -0.23
N ASP A 388 5.08 -26.50 1.05
CA ASP A 388 4.54 -25.38 1.83
C ASP A 388 5.50 -24.19 1.82
N TRP A 389 6.79 -24.46 2.06
CA TRP A 389 7.83 -23.43 2.01
C TRP A 389 7.94 -22.80 0.61
N LEU A 390 7.92 -23.60 -0.47
CA LEU A 390 7.97 -23.08 -1.85
C LEU A 390 6.76 -22.23 -2.21
N ILE A 391 5.56 -22.60 -1.74
CA ILE A 391 4.33 -21.82 -1.92
C ILE A 391 4.44 -20.48 -1.20
N LEU A 392 4.96 -20.47 0.02
CA LEU A 392 5.27 -19.24 0.78
C LEU A 392 6.36 -18.40 0.08
N ARG A 393 7.28 -19.03 -0.67
CA ARG A 393 8.25 -18.34 -1.55
C ARG A 393 7.66 -17.86 -2.87
N GLY A 394 6.38 -18.11 -3.15
CA GLY A 394 5.68 -17.59 -4.32
C GLY A 394 5.34 -18.63 -5.39
N ALA A 395 5.62 -19.92 -5.17
CA ALA A 395 5.23 -20.95 -6.13
C ALA A 395 3.70 -21.02 -6.26
N ARG A 396 3.20 -21.12 -7.49
CA ARG A 396 1.76 -21.23 -7.79
C ARG A 396 1.38 -22.46 -8.60
N ASN A 397 2.36 -23.11 -9.23
CA ASN A 397 2.17 -24.37 -9.95
C ASN A 397 3.07 -25.43 -9.31
N ILE A 398 2.47 -26.41 -8.63
CA ILE A 398 3.17 -27.47 -7.92
C ILE A 398 2.78 -28.81 -8.51
N VAL A 399 3.77 -29.64 -8.81
CA VAL A 399 3.56 -31.03 -9.24
C VAL A 399 4.15 -31.97 -8.20
N LEU A 400 3.30 -32.74 -7.53
CA LEU A 400 3.70 -33.69 -6.50
C LEU A 400 3.70 -35.10 -7.08
N ILE A 401 4.87 -35.71 -7.22
CA ILE A 401 4.99 -37.07 -7.72
C ILE A 401 4.97 -38.04 -6.54
N SER A 402 4.03 -38.99 -6.56
CA SER A 402 3.89 -40.02 -5.52
C SER A 402 3.37 -41.32 -6.10
N ARG A 403 4.06 -42.44 -5.82
CA ARG A 403 3.66 -43.77 -6.28
C ARG A 403 2.22 -44.14 -5.90
N THR A 404 1.79 -43.77 -4.70
CA THR A 404 0.48 -44.17 -4.15
C THR A 404 -0.53 -43.04 -4.06
N GLY A 405 -0.13 -41.80 -4.35
CA GLY A 405 -0.96 -40.62 -4.10
C GLY A 405 -1.22 -40.36 -2.60
N ILE A 406 -2.32 -39.65 -2.31
CA ILE A 406 -2.75 -39.28 -0.95
C ILE A 406 -3.20 -40.52 -0.18
N LYS A 407 -2.57 -40.77 0.98
CA LYS A 407 -2.81 -41.90 1.87
C LYS A 407 -3.43 -41.53 3.22
N ASN A 408 -3.19 -40.32 3.72
CA ASN A 408 -3.66 -39.92 5.05
C ASN A 408 -4.40 -38.57 5.03
N GLY A 409 -5.09 -38.26 6.13
CA GLY A 409 -5.87 -37.03 6.29
C GLY A 409 -4.99 -35.77 6.22
N TYR A 410 -3.78 -35.81 6.78
CA TYR A 410 -2.88 -34.65 6.80
C TYR A 410 -2.46 -34.20 5.40
N GLN A 411 -2.07 -35.12 4.52
CA GLN A 411 -1.77 -34.84 3.11
C GLN A 411 -2.97 -34.19 2.41
N ARG A 412 -4.18 -34.70 2.66
CA ARG A 412 -5.42 -34.15 2.07
C ARG A 412 -5.69 -32.73 2.56
N VAL A 413 -5.47 -32.45 3.84
CA VAL A 413 -5.65 -31.11 4.42
C VAL A 413 -4.64 -30.13 3.83
N LYS A 414 -3.36 -30.49 3.77
CA LYS A 414 -2.31 -29.62 3.16
C LYS A 414 -2.63 -29.27 1.70
N VAL A 415 -3.00 -30.26 0.89
CA VAL A 415 -3.37 -30.02 -0.53
C VAL A 415 -4.56 -29.07 -0.64
N ARG A 416 -5.64 -29.29 0.12
CA ARG A 416 -6.79 -28.37 0.14
C ARG A 416 -6.43 -26.96 0.62
N LEU A 417 -5.53 -26.84 1.58
CA LEU A 417 -5.06 -25.55 2.08
C LEU A 417 -4.28 -24.79 1.00
N TRP A 418 -3.44 -25.49 0.23
CA TRP A 418 -2.72 -24.87 -0.88
C TRP A 418 -3.66 -24.45 -2.01
N GLU A 419 -4.64 -25.29 -2.35
CA GLU A 419 -5.69 -24.95 -3.31
C GLU A 419 -6.51 -23.72 -2.86
N SER A 420 -6.80 -23.57 -1.57
CA SER A 420 -7.52 -22.39 -1.05
C SER A 420 -6.70 -21.10 -1.14
N TYR A 421 -5.36 -21.19 -1.24
CA TYR A 421 -4.48 -20.06 -1.56
C TYR A 421 -4.42 -19.75 -3.07
N GLY A 422 -5.16 -20.48 -3.91
CA GLY A 422 -5.13 -20.36 -5.36
C GLY A 422 -3.89 -20.99 -6.01
N VAL A 423 -3.25 -21.95 -5.33
CA VAL A 423 -2.13 -22.72 -5.91
C VAL A 423 -2.70 -23.88 -6.73
N ASN A 424 -2.22 -24.03 -7.96
CA ASN A 424 -2.49 -25.20 -8.78
C ASN A 424 -1.60 -26.36 -8.32
N VAL A 425 -2.20 -27.37 -7.68
CA VAL A 425 -1.50 -28.55 -7.17
C VAL A 425 -1.91 -29.78 -7.98
N GLN A 426 -0.98 -30.32 -8.76
CA GLN A 426 -1.19 -31.55 -9.52
C GLN A 426 -0.49 -32.73 -8.84
N ILE A 427 -1.24 -33.77 -8.51
CA ILE A 427 -0.68 -34.99 -7.93
C ILE A 427 -0.57 -36.05 -9.02
N VAL A 428 0.66 -36.39 -9.36
CA VAL A 428 0.95 -37.39 -10.39
C VAL A 428 1.27 -38.72 -9.72
N LYS A 429 0.50 -39.75 -10.10
CA LYS A 429 0.58 -41.11 -9.55
C LYS A 429 1.17 -42.06 -10.57
N ASN A 430 1.66 -43.21 -10.08
CA ASN A 430 2.11 -44.34 -10.91
C ASN A 430 3.20 -43.99 -11.94
N ILE A 431 4.00 -42.96 -11.67
CA ILE A 431 5.18 -42.64 -12.46
C ILE A 431 6.42 -43.17 -11.75
N ASP A 432 7.20 -43.95 -12.48
CA ASP A 432 8.56 -44.31 -12.09
C ASP A 432 9.55 -43.33 -12.74
N VAL A 433 9.96 -42.34 -11.98
CA VAL A 433 10.96 -41.34 -12.39
C VAL A 433 12.38 -41.93 -12.55
N SER A 434 12.59 -43.20 -12.19
CA SER A 434 13.85 -43.91 -12.49
C SER A 434 13.89 -44.51 -13.90
N ASP A 435 12.76 -44.55 -14.62
CA ASP A 435 12.73 -44.95 -16.04
C ASP A 435 13.18 -43.77 -16.92
N PRO A 436 14.29 -43.90 -17.67
CA PRO A 436 14.81 -42.84 -18.54
C PRO A 436 13.83 -42.42 -19.65
N LYS A 437 12.86 -43.27 -20.02
CA LYS A 437 11.81 -42.88 -20.98
C LYS A 437 10.80 -41.89 -20.41
N ILE A 438 10.57 -41.92 -19.09
CA ILE A 438 9.64 -41.03 -18.40
C ILE A 438 10.36 -39.78 -17.89
N ALA A 439 11.66 -39.88 -17.59
CA ALA A 439 12.48 -38.72 -17.21
C ALA A 439 12.53 -37.62 -18.28
N ASN A 440 12.38 -37.96 -19.57
CA ASN A 440 12.35 -37.00 -20.69
C ASN A 440 11.00 -36.29 -20.89
N ILE A 441 9.97 -36.60 -20.08
CA ILE A 441 8.63 -36.00 -20.16
C ILE A 441 8.51 -34.78 -19.23
N PHE A 442 9.42 -34.63 -18.28
CA PHE A 442 9.48 -33.55 -17.28
C PHE A 442 10.72 -32.69 -17.49
#